data_AF-A0A564FXL1-F1
#
_entry.id   AF-A0A564FXL1-F1
#
_cell.length_a   1.000
_cell.length_b   1.000
_cell.length_c   1.000
_cell.angle_alpha   90.00
_cell.angle_beta   90.00
_cell.angle_gamma   90.00
#
_symmetry.space_group_name_H-M   'P 1'
#
loop_
_entity.id
_entity.type
_entity.pdbx_description
1 polymer ?
#
loop_
_entity_poly.entity_id
_entity_poly.type
_entity_poly.pdbx_seq_one_letter_code
_entity_poly.pdbx_strand_id
1 'polypeptide(L)'
;MILCGGIEFARHERCYGTGVFVSDPLHYLALIETKPNALDRAAALQGWDLPEVFQHLRHLLEARMGNRGKREFIQVLRLMEAMPKDMVAAAATEAVRLGAIGFDAVKLIALARLDLSAYPHLPRTAVRTTAAADDTVLVPEVAA
;
A
#
# COMPACT_ATOMS: atom_id res chain seq x y z
N MET A 1 -4.58 13.82 17.41
CA MET A 1 -5.34 12.97 18.35
C MET A 1 -6.79 13.06 17.94
N ILE A 2 -7.28 12.05 17.22
CA ILE A 2 -8.70 11.91 16.88
C ILE A 2 -9.16 10.71 17.71
N LEU A 3 -10.15 10.89 18.59
CA LEU A 3 -10.79 9.79 19.32
C LEU A 3 -12.18 9.58 18.75
N CYS A 4 -12.50 8.32 18.45
CA CYS A 4 -13.88 7.85 18.41
C CYS A 4 -13.91 6.45 19.04
N GLY A 5 -14.68 6.28 20.12
CA GLY A 5 -15.04 4.95 20.64
C GLY A 5 -13.96 4.14 21.38
N GLY A 6 -12.89 4.76 21.89
CA GLY A 6 -11.98 4.09 22.84
C GLY A 6 -11.06 3.01 22.25
N ILE A 7 -10.95 2.90 20.92
CA ILE A 7 -9.97 2.03 20.26
C ILE A 7 -8.90 2.92 19.61
N GLU A 8 -7.66 2.77 20.06
CA GLU A 8 -6.48 3.50 19.55
C GLU A 8 -6.11 2.95 18.17
N PHE A 9 -6.47 3.68 17.10
CA PHE A 9 -5.95 3.46 15.76
C PHE A 9 -4.88 4.51 15.47
N ALA A 10 -3.62 4.06 15.37
CA ALA A 10 -2.42 4.82 15.01
C ALA A 10 -1.90 5.83 16.04
N ARG A 11 -0.79 5.45 16.68
CA ARG A 11 0.04 6.33 17.50
C ARG A 11 0.99 7.12 16.57
N HIS A 12 0.54 8.27 16.06
CA HIS A 12 1.47 9.25 15.47
C HIS A 12 2.10 10.05 16.60
N GLU A 13 3.38 9.81 16.84
CA GLU A 13 4.19 10.61 17.75
C GLU A 13 4.25 12.05 17.21
N ARG A 14 3.59 12.98 17.90
CA ARG A 14 3.66 14.42 17.59
C ARG A 14 5.04 14.92 18.04
N CYS A 15 6.03 14.90 17.15
CA CYS A 15 7.31 15.54 17.39
C CYS A 15 7.20 17.06 17.20
N TYR A 16 6.91 17.80 18.27
CA TYR A 16 7.23 19.23 18.38
C TYR A 16 8.70 19.38 18.84
N GLY A 17 9.64 19.08 17.94
CA GLY A 17 11.08 19.20 18.20
C GLY A 17 11.67 20.39 17.45
N THR A 18 11.92 21.48 18.17
CA THR A 18 12.66 22.66 17.67
C THR A 18 14.08 22.26 17.24
N GLY A 19 14.47 22.57 16.01
CA GLY A 19 15.88 22.82 15.66
C GLY A 19 16.71 21.70 15.01
N VAL A 20 16.13 20.58 14.58
CA VAL A 20 16.81 19.66 13.65
C VAL A 20 15.78 19.20 12.60
N PHE A 21 16.01 19.57 11.34
CA PHE A 21 15.14 19.20 10.22
C PHE A 21 15.37 17.74 9.82
N VAL A 22 15.05 16.79 10.72
CA VAL A 22 14.90 15.38 10.37
C VAL A 22 13.50 15.25 9.78
N SER A 23 13.39 15.63 8.52
CA SER A 23 12.17 15.49 7.73
C SER A 23 11.99 14.00 7.46
N ASP A 24 11.12 13.32 8.22
CA ASP A 24 10.70 11.95 7.87
C ASP A 24 10.01 11.99 6.49
N PRO A 25 10.59 11.38 5.44
CA PRO A 25 10.04 11.40 4.09
C PRO A 25 8.59 10.88 4.03
N LEU A 26 8.23 9.95 4.93
CA LEU A 26 6.88 9.35 4.98
C LEU A 26 5.80 10.39 5.28
N HIS A 27 6.11 11.41 6.09
CA HIS A 27 5.15 12.43 6.50
C HIS A 27 4.59 13.24 5.31
N TYR A 28 5.35 13.36 4.23
CA TYR A 28 4.98 14.16 3.06
C TYR A 28 4.21 13.37 2.00
N LEU A 29 4.17 12.04 2.10
CA LEU A 29 3.58 11.20 1.05
C LEU A 29 2.08 11.42 0.88
N ALA A 30 1.34 11.61 1.98
CA ALA A 30 -0.10 11.92 1.91
C ALA A 30 -0.37 13.23 1.15
N LEU A 31 0.47 14.25 1.34
CA LEU A 31 0.38 15.50 0.59
C LEU A 31 0.75 15.30 -0.89
N ILE A 32 1.81 14.54 -1.16
CA ILE A 32 2.30 14.28 -2.52
C ILE A 32 1.30 13.43 -3.32
N GLU A 33 0.54 12.53 -2.68
CA GLU A 33 -0.49 11.73 -3.35
C GLU A 33 -1.62 12.58 -3.97
N THR A 34 -1.89 13.77 -3.41
CA THR A 34 -2.83 14.74 -3.98
C THR A 34 -2.30 15.38 -5.27
N LYS A 35 -0.98 15.50 -5.38
CA LYS A 35 -0.27 16.08 -6.53
C LYS A 35 0.93 15.21 -6.91
N PRO A 36 0.71 14.06 -7.58
CA PRO A 36 1.77 13.07 -7.84
C PRO A 36 2.96 13.63 -8.64
N ASN A 37 2.72 14.66 -9.46
CA ASN A 37 3.78 15.35 -10.21
C ASN A 37 4.77 16.11 -9.32
N ALA A 38 4.48 16.29 -8.03
CA ALA A 38 5.39 16.87 -7.05
C ALA A 38 6.40 15.85 -6.51
N LEU A 39 6.22 14.55 -6.76
CA LEU A 39 7.11 13.48 -6.27
C LEU A 39 8.58 13.77 -6.58
N ASP A 40 8.88 14.10 -7.85
CA ASP A 40 10.25 14.39 -8.32
C ASP A 40 10.83 15.69 -7.76
N ARG A 41 9.98 16.60 -7.30
CA ARG A 41 10.34 17.94 -6.81
C ARG A 41 10.33 18.03 -5.28
N ALA A 42 9.93 16.96 -4.59
CA ALA A 42 9.81 16.96 -3.15
C ALA A 42 11.21 16.89 -2.52
N ALA A 43 11.68 18.04 -2.01
CA ALA A 43 12.98 18.14 -1.33
C ALA A 43 13.12 17.15 -0.16
N ALA A 44 12.02 16.89 0.57
CA ALA A 44 11.97 15.92 1.67
C ALA A 44 12.20 14.46 1.24
N LEU A 45 12.04 14.14 -0.04
CA LEU A 45 12.29 12.79 -0.58
C LEU A 45 13.68 12.66 -1.23
N GLN A 46 14.43 13.76 -1.37
CA GLN A 46 15.75 13.74 -1.98
C GLN A 46 16.74 13.03 -1.06
N GLY A 47 17.54 12.11 -1.62
CA GLY A 47 18.50 11.33 -0.85
C GLY A 47 17.86 10.27 0.06
N TRP A 48 16.57 9.96 -0.11
CA TRP A 48 15.94 8.89 0.64
C TRP A 48 16.51 7.53 0.21
N ASP A 49 17.17 6.84 1.16
CA ASP A 49 17.79 5.54 0.95
C ASP A 49 16.75 4.42 0.84
N LEU A 50 16.23 4.28 -0.39
CA LEU A 50 15.31 3.23 -0.79
C LEU A 50 16.05 2.12 -1.54
N PRO A 51 15.74 0.84 -1.25
CA PRO A 51 16.20 -0.29 -2.05
C PRO A 51 15.90 -0.10 -3.55
N GLU A 52 16.82 -0.57 -4.41
CA GLU A 52 16.76 -0.38 -5.87
C GLU A 52 15.44 -0.84 -6.50
N VAL A 53 14.81 -1.87 -5.92
CA VAL A 53 13.51 -2.40 -6.37
C VAL A 53 12.43 -1.31 -6.44
N PHE A 54 12.46 -0.30 -5.57
CA PHE A 54 11.48 0.80 -5.61
C PHE A 54 11.65 1.64 -6.86
N GLN A 55 12.89 1.94 -7.27
CA GLN A 55 13.14 2.65 -8.53
C GLN A 55 12.70 1.80 -9.71
N HIS A 56 13.01 0.50 -9.71
CA HIS A 56 12.57 -0.39 -10.80
C HIS A 56 11.04 -0.47 -10.90
N LEU A 57 10.35 -0.69 -9.78
CA LEU A 57 8.88 -0.69 -9.71
C LEU A 57 8.28 0.63 -10.19
N ARG A 58 8.86 1.77 -9.78
CA ARG A 58 8.43 3.10 -10.22
C ARG A 58 8.47 3.23 -11.75
N HIS A 59 9.59 2.84 -12.38
CA HIS A 59 9.72 2.89 -13.84
C HIS A 59 8.65 2.03 -14.53
N LEU A 60 8.40 0.81 -14.03
CA LEU A 60 7.38 -0.07 -14.59
C LEU A 60 5.96 0.51 -14.46
N LEU A 61 5.63 1.08 -13.30
CA LEU A 61 4.33 1.73 -13.07
C LEU A 61 4.14 2.95 -13.98
N GLU A 62 5.16 3.80 -14.10
CA GLU A 62 5.11 4.99 -14.96
C GLU A 62 5.03 4.61 -16.45
N ALA A 63 5.78 3.60 -16.89
CA ALA A 63 5.72 3.11 -18.27
C ALA A 63 4.34 2.54 -18.62
N ARG A 64 3.70 1.85 -17.67
CA ARG A 64 2.38 1.23 -17.87
C ARG A 64 1.22 2.23 -17.77
N MET A 65 1.31 3.21 -16.87
CA MET A 65 0.16 4.00 -16.42
C MET A 65 0.40 5.52 -16.32
N GLY A 66 1.59 6.01 -16.68
CA GLY A 66 1.95 7.43 -16.63
C GLY A 66 1.71 8.04 -15.24
N ASN A 67 0.95 9.13 -15.18
CA ASN A 67 0.65 9.84 -13.92
C ASN A 67 -0.11 8.97 -12.90
N ARG A 68 -0.93 8.01 -13.35
CA ARG A 68 -1.57 7.05 -12.44
C ARG A 68 -0.52 6.11 -11.82
N GLY A 69 0.49 5.73 -12.58
CA GLY A 69 1.64 4.96 -12.09
C GLY A 69 2.42 5.68 -11.01
N LYS A 70 2.64 7.00 -11.15
CA LYS A 70 3.23 7.83 -10.08
C LYS A 70 2.41 7.79 -8.80
N ARG A 71 1.08 7.88 -8.91
CA ARG A 71 0.17 7.78 -7.74
C ARG A 71 0.27 6.41 -7.07
N GLU A 72 0.23 5.33 -7.83
CA GLU A 72 0.37 3.99 -7.26
C GLU A 72 1.73 3.77 -6.60
N PHE A 73 2.80 4.32 -7.19
CA PHE A 73 4.12 4.27 -6.56
C PHE A 73 4.14 5.01 -5.21
N ILE A 74 3.51 6.19 -5.14
CA ILE A 74 3.33 6.90 -3.85
C ILE A 74 2.56 6.01 -2.87
N GLN A 75 1.47 5.36 -3.28
CA GLN A 75 0.69 4.45 -2.42
C GLN A 75 1.52 3.26 -1.93
N VAL A 76 2.41 2.70 -2.77
CA VAL A 76 3.36 1.67 -2.34
C VAL A 76 4.32 2.20 -1.28
N LEU A 77 4.87 3.41 -1.46
CA LEU A 77 5.73 4.03 -0.45
C LEU A 77 4.98 4.23 0.88
N ARG A 78 3.71 4.61 0.82
CA ARG A 78 2.85 4.80 1.99
C ARG A 78 2.56 3.50 2.76
N LEU A 79 2.78 2.32 2.17
CA LEU A 79 2.73 1.07 2.94
C LEU A 79 3.75 1.10 4.10
N MET A 80 4.87 1.80 3.94
CA MET A 80 5.88 1.95 5.00
C MET A 80 5.37 2.74 6.23
N GLU A 81 4.22 3.42 6.13
CA GLU A 81 3.55 4.02 7.30
C GLU A 81 3.01 2.94 8.26
N ALA A 82 2.75 1.73 7.78
CA ALA A 82 2.12 0.65 8.54
C ALA A 82 2.95 -0.64 8.66
N MET A 83 4.01 -0.80 7.86
CA MET A 83 4.85 -2.01 7.84
C MET A 83 6.32 -1.67 7.62
N PRO A 84 7.26 -2.52 8.08
CA PRO A 84 8.69 -2.27 7.91
C PRO A 84 9.11 -2.13 6.44
N LYS A 85 10.07 -1.22 6.17
CA LYS A 85 10.65 -1.00 4.82
C LYS A 85 11.04 -2.31 4.13
N ASP A 86 11.69 -3.21 4.84
CA ASP A 86 12.18 -4.47 4.29
C ASP A 86 11.03 -5.41 3.86
N MET A 87 9.91 -5.37 4.59
CA MET A 87 8.71 -6.12 4.22
C MET A 87 8.08 -5.59 2.93
N VAL A 88 7.98 -4.27 2.80
CA VAL A 88 7.49 -3.62 1.58
C VAL A 88 8.43 -3.89 0.41
N ALA A 89 9.75 -3.81 0.63
CA ALA A 89 10.76 -4.08 -0.39
C ALA A 89 10.70 -5.54 -0.89
N ALA A 90 10.54 -6.50 0.01
CA ALA A 90 10.36 -7.91 -0.34
C ALA A 90 9.07 -8.12 -1.15
N ALA A 91 7.97 -7.47 -0.77
CA ALA A 91 6.71 -7.56 -1.50
C ALA A 91 6.79 -6.91 -2.88
N ALA A 92 7.45 -5.76 -3.00
CA ALA A 92 7.71 -5.10 -4.28
C ALA A 92 8.57 -5.99 -5.20
N THR A 93 9.60 -6.63 -4.64
CA THR A 93 10.50 -7.54 -5.38
C THR A 93 9.70 -8.71 -5.95
N GLU A 94 8.84 -9.31 -5.12
CA GLU A 94 8.02 -10.43 -5.55
C GLU A 94 6.96 -10.01 -6.59
N ALA A 95 6.32 -8.85 -6.42
CA ALA A 95 5.37 -8.33 -7.40
C ALA A 95 6.02 -8.10 -8.77
N VAL A 96 7.23 -7.53 -8.78
CA VAL A 96 8.04 -7.36 -9.99
C VAL A 96 8.36 -8.71 -10.61
N ARG A 97 8.83 -9.68 -9.81
CA ARG A 97 9.17 -11.04 -10.28
C ARG A 97 7.99 -11.75 -10.92
N LEU A 98 6.77 -11.56 -10.38
CA LEU A 98 5.53 -12.14 -10.89
C LEU A 98 4.93 -11.36 -12.07
N GLY A 99 5.49 -10.21 -12.44
CA GLY A 99 4.90 -9.30 -13.43
C GLY A 99 3.59 -8.63 -12.98
N ALA A 100 3.24 -8.75 -11.69
CA ALA A 100 2.03 -8.18 -11.10
C ALA A 100 2.30 -6.72 -10.69
N ILE A 101 2.48 -5.85 -11.67
CA ILE A 101 2.88 -4.44 -11.45
C ILE A 101 1.65 -3.59 -11.11
N GLY A 102 1.46 -3.32 -9.82
CA GLY A 102 0.42 -2.42 -9.30
C GLY A 102 0.44 -2.31 -7.79
N PHE A 103 -0.16 -1.24 -7.24
CA PHE A 103 -0.25 -1.04 -5.80
C PHE A 103 -0.92 -2.22 -5.07
N ASP A 104 -2.07 -2.68 -5.56
CA ASP A 104 -2.83 -3.76 -4.92
C ASP A 104 -2.04 -5.06 -4.86
N ALA A 105 -1.26 -5.38 -5.89
CA ALA A 105 -0.42 -6.57 -5.90
C ALA A 105 0.65 -6.51 -4.81
N VAL A 106 1.38 -5.39 -4.71
CA VAL A 106 2.39 -5.20 -3.66
C VAL A 106 1.75 -5.25 -2.27
N LYS A 107 0.60 -4.58 -2.09
CA LYS A 107 -0.15 -4.57 -0.83
C LYS A 107 -0.58 -5.98 -0.42
N LEU A 108 -1.17 -6.75 -1.34
CA LEU A 108 -1.63 -8.12 -1.06
C LEU A 108 -0.47 -9.05 -0.70
N ILE A 109 0.64 -8.98 -1.43
CA ILE A 109 1.84 -9.77 -1.12
C ILE A 109 2.41 -9.37 0.25
N ALA A 110 2.46 -8.07 0.57
CA ALA A 110 2.94 -7.61 1.86
C ALA A 110 2.04 -8.08 3.02
N LEU A 111 0.71 -7.96 2.86
CA LEU A 111 -0.26 -8.42 3.86
C LEU A 111 -0.20 -9.94 4.06
N ALA A 112 0.00 -10.73 3.00
CA ALA A 112 0.15 -12.18 3.11
C ALA A 112 1.40 -12.61 3.91
N ARG A 113 2.38 -11.70 4.09
CA ARG A 113 3.59 -11.93 4.89
C ARG A 113 3.45 -11.48 6.33
N LEU A 114 2.43 -10.68 6.67
CA LEU A 114 2.09 -10.45 8.08
C LEU A 114 1.56 -11.76 8.62
N ASP A 115 2.31 -12.34 9.57
CA ASP A 115 1.87 -13.53 10.26
C ASP A 115 0.64 -13.21 11.12
N LEU A 116 -0.55 -13.42 10.56
CA LEU A 116 -1.82 -13.28 11.27
C LEU A 116 -2.01 -14.39 12.32
N SER A 117 -1.17 -15.44 12.32
CA SER A 117 -1.20 -16.46 13.37
C SER A 117 -0.70 -15.96 14.73
N ALA A 118 0.04 -14.84 14.74
CA ALA A 118 0.41 -14.10 15.95
C ALA A 118 -0.78 -13.43 16.66
N TYR A 119 -1.96 -13.36 16.02
CA TYR A 119 -3.19 -12.80 16.59
C TYR A 119 -4.27 -13.89 16.72
N PRO A 120 -4.18 -14.77 17.74
CA PRO A 120 -5.10 -15.91 17.91
C PRO A 120 -6.57 -15.52 18.14
N HIS A 121 -6.82 -14.24 18.45
CA HIS A 121 -8.15 -13.68 18.67
C HIS A 121 -8.77 -13.08 17.39
N LEU A 122 -8.02 -12.98 16.29
CA LEU A 122 -8.59 -12.54 15.02
C LEU A 122 -9.38 -13.71 14.42
N PRO A 123 -10.69 -13.53 14.09
CA PRO A 123 -11.45 -14.59 13.47
C PRO A 123 -10.78 -14.96 12.14
N ARG A 124 -10.26 -16.18 12.05
CA ARG A 124 -9.71 -16.72 10.80
C ARG A 124 -10.81 -16.65 9.76
N THR A 125 -10.66 -15.80 8.76
CA THR A 125 -11.59 -15.74 7.63
C THR A 125 -11.42 -17.02 6.83
N ALA A 126 -12.20 -18.06 7.19
CA ALA A 126 -12.36 -19.24 6.36
C ALA A 126 -13.17 -18.83 5.13
N VAL A 127 -12.49 -18.29 4.12
CA VAL A 127 -13.11 -18.02 2.83
C VAL A 127 -13.42 -19.37 2.22
N ARG A 128 -14.69 -19.77 2.26
CA ARG A 128 -15.17 -20.91 1.47
C ARG A 128 -14.95 -20.55 0.01
N THR A 129 -14.15 -21.34 -0.70
CA THR A 129 -14.09 -21.28 -2.17
C THR A 129 -15.53 -21.40 -2.67
N THR A 130 -16.03 -20.36 -3.33
CA THR A 130 -17.32 -20.43 -4.02
C THR A 130 -17.18 -21.49 -5.10
N ALA A 131 -17.85 -22.63 -4.92
CA ALA A 131 -18.05 -23.57 -5.99
C ALA A 131 -18.99 -22.89 -7.00
N ALA A 132 -18.65 -22.92 -8.29
CA ALA A 132 -19.43 -22.33 -9.38
C ALA A 132 -20.85 -22.94 -9.57
N ALA A 133 -21.32 -23.76 -8.63
CA ALA A 133 -22.64 -24.37 -8.64
C ALA A 133 -23.73 -23.48 -8.01
N ASP A 134 -23.38 -22.36 -7.37
CA ASP A 134 -24.34 -21.44 -6.76
C ASP A 134 -24.92 -20.40 -7.75
N ASP A 135 -24.47 -20.38 -9.02
CA ASP A 135 -24.96 -19.46 -10.08
C ASP A 135 -26.18 -20.02 -10.87
N THR A 136 -27.12 -20.71 -10.21
CA THR A 136 -28.38 -21.12 -10.85
C THR A 136 -29.61 -20.48 -10.21
N VAL A 137 -29.63 -19.16 -10.03
CA VAL A 137 -30.89 -18.42 -9.92
C VAL A 137 -30.72 -17.03 -10.53
N LEU A 138 -31.02 -16.88 -11.83
CA LEU A 138 -31.58 -15.66 -12.42
C LEU A 138 -31.98 -15.92 -13.88
N VAL A 139 -33.17 -16.49 -14.06
CA VAL A 139 -34.00 -16.24 -15.26
C VAL A 139 -35.46 -16.24 -14.84
N PRO A 140 -36.12 -15.07 -14.75
CA PRO A 140 -37.55 -14.98 -14.99
C PRO A 140 -37.80 -14.84 -16.50
N GLU A 141 -38.27 -15.95 -17.06
CA GLU A 141 -39.25 -16.12 -18.13
C GLU A 141 -39.67 -14.86 -18.93
N VAL A 142 -39.26 -14.82 -20.20
CA VAL A 142 -39.94 -14.05 -21.25
C VAL A 142 -41.02 -14.94 -21.84
N ALA A 143 -42.28 -14.56 -21.72
CA ALA A 143 -43.39 -15.13 -22.47
C ALA A 143 -44.30 -14.02 -23.02
N ALA A 144 -44.31 -13.95 -24.35
CA ALA A 144 -45.26 -13.43 -25.34
C ALA A 144 -46.21 -12.27 -24.99
#